data_AF-A0A2G9T8H4-F1
#
_entry.id   AF-A0A2G9T8H4-F1
#
_cell.length_a   1.000
_cell.length_b   1.000
_cell.length_c   1.000
_cell.angle_alpha   90.00
_cell.angle_beta   90.00
_cell.angle_gamma   90.00
#
_symmetry.space_group_name_H-M   'P 1'
#
loop_
_entity.id
_entity.type
_entity.pdbx_description
1 polymer ?
#
loop_
_entity_poly.entity_id
_entity_poly.type
_entity_poly.pdbx_seq_one_letter_code
_entity_poly.pdbx_strand_id
1 'polypeptide(L)' 'PDKIGPHKVKTVRDLTIGYDNSQPDNKPVLPLSTSAEMITFNLENGSVATLRASGTEPKIKYYIELKTAPGKKE' A
#
# COMPACT_ATOMS: atom_id res chain seq x y z
N PRO A 1 -6.62 -7.99 -3.13
CA PRO A 1 -8.00 -7.51 -2.90
C PRO A 1 -8.40 -6.56 -4.03
N ASP A 2 -9.65 -6.58 -4.46
CA ASP A 2 -10.21 -5.69 -5.47
C ASP A 2 -10.78 -4.39 -4.86
N LYS A 3 -11.15 -4.41 -3.57
CA LYS A 3 -11.63 -3.25 -2.79
C LYS A 3 -11.06 -3.22 -1.37
N ILE A 4 -11.03 -2.03 -0.78
CA ILE A 4 -10.81 -1.77 0.65
C ILE A 4 -11.90 -0.79 1.10
N GLY A 5 -12.76 -1.23 2.03
CA GLY A 5 -13.99 -0.50 2.35
C GLY A 5 -14.86 -0.30 1.09
N PRO A 6 -15.41 0.91 0.87
CA PRO A 6 -16.21 1.21 -0.32
C PRO A 6 -15.36 1.52 -1.57
N HIS A 7 -14.03 1.59 -1.46
CA HIS A 7 -13.16 2.07 -2.53
C HIS A 7 -12.44 0.92 -3.23
N LYS A 8 -12.37 0.98 -4.57
CA LYS A 8 -11.60 0.03 -5.38
C LYS A 8 -10.10 0.24 -5.18
N VAL A 9 -9.36 -0.87 -5.19
CA VAL A 9 -7.91 -0.86 -5.25
C VAL A 9 -7.49 -0.52 -6.68
N LYS A 10 -6.77 0.59 -6.85
CA LYS A 10 -6.26 1.03 -8.15
C LYS A 10 -5.00 0.27 -8.52
N THR A 11 -4.04 0.21 -7.59
CA THR A 11 -2.75 -0.49 -7.79
C THR A 11 -2.27 -1.11 -6.48
N VAL A 12 -1.50 -2.18 -6.59
CA VAL A 12 -0.83 -2.85 -5.48
C VAL A 12 0.67 -2.84 -5.73
N ARG A 13 1.42 -2.51 -4.69
CA ARG A 13 2.86 -2.73 -4.62
C ARG A 13 3.16 -3.68 -3.46
N ASP A 14 3.94 -4.70 -3.74
CA ASP A 14 4.48 -5.63 -2.77
C ASP A 14 6.00 -5.71 -2.96
N LEU A 15 6.73 -5.09 -2.03
CA LEU A 15 8.20 -5.06 -2.03
C LEU A 15 8.82 -6.32 -1.41
N THR A 16 8.02 -7.26 -0.91
CA THR A 16 8.47 -8.59 -0.51
C THR A 16 8.74 -9.43 -1.75
N ILE A 17 7.81 -9.46 -2.69
CA ILE A 17 7.91 -10.32 -3.89
C ILE A 17 8.35 -9.57 -5.15
N GLY A 18 8.50 -8.25 -5.07
CA GLY A 18 8.90 -7.41 -6.20
C GLY A 18 7.82 -7.20 -7.23
N TYR A 19 6.59 -6.97 -6.74
CA TYR A 19 5.43 -6.69 -7.57
C TYR A 19 5.01 -5.22 -7.43
N ASP A 20 4.75 -4.54 -8.54
CA ASP A 20 4.13 -3.22 -8.55
C ASP A 20 3.39 -3.02 -9.88
N ASN A 21 2.06 -3.18 -9.88
CA ASN A 21 1.26 -3.02 -11.10
C ASN A 21 0.99 -1.55 -11.50
N SER A 22 1.57 -0.58 -10.78
CA SER A 22 1.61 0.81 -11.23
C SER A 22 2.78 1.08 -12.19
N GLN A 23 3.71 0.13 -12.34
CA GLN A 23 4.93 0.26 -13.11
C GLN A 23 4.95 -0.69 -14.32
N PRO A 24 5.76 -0.40 -15.36
CA PRO A 24 6.00 -1.33 -16.46
C PRO A 24 6.45 -2.71 -15.97
N ASP A 25 6.02 -3.75 -16.67
CA ASP A 25 6.32 -5.17 -16.37
C ASP A 25 5.92 -5.63 -14.96
N ASN A 26 5.08 -4.87 -14.25
CA ASN A 26 4.71 -5.07 -12.86
C ASN A 26 5.91 -5.07 -11.88
N LYS A 27 6.97 -4.32 -12.18
CA LYS A 27 8.20 -4.29 -11.37
C LYS A 27 8.35 -2.98 -10.60
N PRO A 28 8.62 -3.02 -9.29
CA PRO A 28 8.81 -1.80 -8.50
C PRO A 28 10.11 -1.09 -8.89
N VAL A 29 10.06 0.24 -8.85
CA VAL A 29 11.26 1.10 -8.92
C VAL A 29 11.99 1.21 -7.58
N LEU A 30 11.31 0.83 -6.49
CA LEU A 30 11.87 0.85 -5.14
C LEU A 30 12.65 -0.45 -4.85
N PRO A 31 13.68 -0.38 -3.99
CA PRO A 31 14.41 -1.57 -3.57
C PRO A 31 13.49 -2.62 -2.94
N LEU A 32 13.79 -3.89 -3.20
CA LEU A 32 13.10 -5.00 -2.56
C LEU A 32 13.57 -5.14 -1.11
N SER A 33 12.67 -5.58 -0.25
CA SER A 33 13.01 -5.94 1.12
C SER A 33 12.20 -7.15 1.54
N THR A 34 12.73 -8.33 1.19
CA THR A 34 12.08 -9.62 1.45
C THR A 34 11.88 -9.90 2.94
N SER A 35 12.61 -9.23 3.83
CA SER A 35 12.49 -9.40 5.28
C SER A 35 11.65 -8.31 5.97
N ALA A 36 11.39 -7.18 5.32
CA ALA A 36 10.61 -6.09 5.91
C ALA A 36 9.10 -6.24 5.68
N GLU A 37 8.70 -7.18 4.82
CA GLU A 37 7.32 -7.51 4.48
C GLU A 37 6.44 -6.28 4.25
N MET A 38 6.46 -5.67 3.07
CA MET A 38 5.81 -4.37 2.83
C MET A 38 4.86 -4.37 1.64
N ILE A 39 3.57 -4.17 1.93
CA ILE A 39 2.49 -4.14 0.94
C ILE A 39 1.78 -2.79 1.00
N THR A 40 1.63 -2.13 -0.15
CA THR A 40 0.96 -0.85 -0.32
C THR A 40 -0.21 -0.98 -1.29
N PHE A 41 -1.38 -0.50 -0.87
CA PHE A 41 -2.58 -0.38 -1.68
C PHE A 41 -2.86 1.09 -1.97
N ASN A 42 -2.84 1.47 -3.25
CA ASN A 42 -3.34 2.77 -3.67
C ASN A 42 -4.80 2.61 -4.11
N LEU A 43 -5.70 3.40 -3.54
CA LEU A 43 -7.14 3.35 -3.82
C LEU A 43 -7.53 4.38 -4.89
N GLU A 44 -8.63 4.13 -5.60
CA GLU A 44 -9.10 5.02 -6.67
C GLU A 44 -9.42 6.45 -6.20
N ASN A 45 -9.85 6.61 -4.94
CA ASN A 45 -10.12 7.91 -4.34
C ASN A 45 -8.82 8.68 -3.95
N GLY A 46 -7.65 8.07 -4.14
CA GLY A 46 -6.35 8.63 -3.79
C GLY A 46 -5.90 8.36 -2.36
N SER A 47 -6.68 7.65 -1.54
CA SER A 47 -6.22 7.14 -0.25
C SER A 47 -5.18 6.03 -0.42
N VAL A 48 -4.32 5.86 0.57
CA VAL A 48 -3.24 4.87 0.56
C VAL A 48 -3.27 4.07 1.87
N ALA A 49 -3.12 2.76 1.78
CA ALA A 49 -2.94 1.89 2.93
C ALA A 49 -1.66 1.08 2.78
N THR A 50 -0.79 1.11 3.78
CA THR A 50 0.47 0.35 3.79
C THR A 50 0.52 -0.54 5.02
N LEU A 51 0.79 -1.82 4.83
CA LEU A 51 1.13 -2.76 5.89
C LEU A 51 2.62 -3.08 5.79
N ARG A 52 3.30 -3.12 6.94
CA ARG A 52 4.68 -3.56 7.02
C ARG A 52 5.00 -4.38 8.27
N ALA A 53 5.93 -5.32 8.19
CA ALA A 53 6.55 -5.87 9.39
C ALA A 53 7.49 -4.84 10.03
N SER A 54 7.57 -4.89 11.36
CA SER A 54 8.61 -4.20 12.11
C SER A 54 9.90 -5.00 12.04
N GLY A 55 11.02 -4.33 11.75
CA GLY A 55 12.33 -5.00 11.64
C GLY A 55 12.98 -5.35 12.98
N THR A 56 12.48 -4.83 14.10
CA THR A 56 13.12 -4.98 15.43
C THR A 56 12.26 -5.73 16.44
N GLU A 57 10.96 -5.89 16.18
CA GLU A 57 10.00 -6.48 17.13
C GLU A 57 8.95 -7.28 16.34
N PRO A 58 8.33 -8.32 16.93
CA PRO A 58 7.30 -9.11 16.27
C PRO A 58 5.97 -8.35 16.19
N LYS A 59 5.93 -7.29 15.40
CA LYS A 59 4.78 -6.37 15.26
C LYS A 59 4.51 -6.08 13.78
N ILE A 60 3.24 -5.92 13.45
CA ILE A 60 2.79 -5.38 12.17
C ILE A 60 2.48 -3.89 12.38
N LYS A 61 3.01 -3.04 11.50
CA LYS A 61 2.69 -1.60 11.44
C LYS A 61 1.77 -1.36 10.26
N TYR A 62 0.74 -0.56 10.47
CA TYR A 62 -0.17 -0.11 9.42
C TYR A 62 -0.16 1.41 9.35
N TYR A 63 -0.16 1.95 8.13
CA TYR A 63 -0.26 3.36 7.83
C TYR A 63 -1.46 3.55 6.91
N ILE A 64 -2.34 4.47 7.25
CA ILE A 64 -3.51 4.80 6.44
C ILE A 64 -3.48 6.30 6.20
N GLU A 65 -3.39 6.69 4.93
CA GLU A 65 -3.53 8.06 4.48
C GLU A 65 -4.88 8.19 3.79
N LEU A 66 -5.77 8.98 4.38
CA LEU A 66 -7.11 9.22 3.84
C LEU A 66 -7.13 10.54 3.09
N LYS A 67 -7.54 10.50 1.82
CA LYS A 67 -7.72 11.70 1.00
C LYS A 67 -9.20 12.05 0.91
N THR A 68 -9.55 13.22 1.42
CA THR A 68 -10.92 13.75 1.39
C THR A 68 -10.96 15.11 0.68
N ALA A 69 -12.14 15.48 0.18
CA ALA A 69 -12.35 16.82 -0.34
C ALA A 69 -12.20 17.85 0.80
N PRO A 70 -11.68 19.05 0.54
CA PRO A 70 -11.59 20.11 1.54
C PRO A 70 -12.94 20.34 2.23
N GLY A 71 -12.92 20.46 3.56
CA GLY A 71 -14.11 20.77 4.35
C GLY A 71 -15.03 19.58 4.66
N LYS A 72 -14.76 18.36 4.16
CA LYS A 72 -15.42 17.16 4.69
C LYS A 72 -14.90 16.86 6.10
N LYS A 73 -15.82 16.79 7.07
CA LYS A 73 -15.58 16.14 8.36
C LYS A 73 -15.95 14.66 8.22
N GLU A 74 -15.17 13.79 8.83
CA GLU A 74 -15.43 12.34 8.85
C GLU A 74 -16.76 12.02 9.54
#